data_AF-F3GG06-F1
#
_entry.id   AF-F3GG06-F1
#
_cell.length_a   1.000
_cell.length_b   1.000
_cell.length_c   1.000
_cell.angle_alpha   90.00
_cell.angle_beta   90.00
_cell.angle_gamma   90.00
#
_symmetry.space_group_name_H-M   'P 1'
#
loop_
_entity.id
_entity.type
_entity.pdbx_description
1 polymer ?
#
loop_
_entity_poly.entity_id
_entity_poly.type
_entity_poly.pdbx_seq_one_letter_code
_entity_poly.pdbx_strand_id
1 'polypeptide(L)'
;MGTAHGHATAALARLSQDIRRYSVYQAIPLILNTLREIHPDMDERRVHDFLELGANPGLGFPGSDIECMELFYEQGQLHVRLDLNVMSLVGSGSPLPAFYAEQALGERDKPNVTRDFLDIFNRRLQMLMLPVWRKYRYHAMFTRGATDPFSEQLFALIGLHGQRIRVTL
;
A
#
# COMPACT_ATOMS: atom_id res chain seq x y z
N MET A 1 -0.82 -27.00 12.09
CA MET A 1 -0.45 -25.89 11.18
C MET A 1 -1.64 -25.08 10.63
N GLY A 2 -2.89 -25.26 11.12
CA GLY A 2 -4.09 -24.60 10.55
C GLY A 2 -4.60 -23.34 11.26
N THR A 3 -3.96 -22.85 12.33
CA THR A 3 -4.51 -21.76 13.16
C THR A 3 -4.01 -20.36 12.78
N ALA A 4 -2.78 -20.23 12.24
CA ALA A 4 -2.16 -18.93 11.94
C ALA A 4 -2.89 -18.17 10.81
N HIS A 5 -3.25 -18.86 9.72
CA HIS A 5 -3.97 -18.27 8.59
C HIS A 5 -5.35 -17.71 8.99
N GLY A 6 -6.07 -18.41 9.88
CA GLY A 6 -7.38 -17.95 10.36
C GLY A 6 -7.30 -16.66 11.18
N HIS A 7 -6.25 -16.50 12.00
CA HIS A 7 -6.03 -15.28 12.77
C HIS A 7 -5.67 -14.08 11.89
N ALA A 8 -4.79 -14.26 10.91
CA ALA A 8 -4.39 -13.20 9.99
C ALA A 8 -5.56 -12.72 9.11
N THR A 9 -6.37 -13.65 8.58
CA THR A 9 -7.58 -13.31 7.83
C THR A 9 -8.60 -12.58 8.71
N ALA A 10 -8.77 -13.00 9.97
CA ALA A 10 -9.63 -12.28 10.92
C ALA A 10 -9.10 -10.88 11.26
N ALA A 11 -7.78 -10.69 11.31
CA ALA A 11 -7.17 -9.37 11.50
C ALA A 11 -7.45 -8.43 10.33
N LEU A 12 -7.34 -8.92 9.09
CA LEU A 12 -7.72 -8.14 7.90
C LEU A 12 -9.22 -7.80 7.91
N ALA A 13 -10.09 -8.73 8.28
CA ALA A 13 -11.52 -8.46 8.37
C ALA A 13 -11.85 -7.36 9.39
N ARG A 14 -11.16 -7.34 10.55
CA ARG A 14 -11.29 -6.26 11.54
C ARG A 14 -10.73 -4.94 11.02
N LEU A 15 -9.56 -4.97 10.38
CA LEU A 15 -8.95 -3.78 9.78
C LEU A 15 -9.88 -3.15 8.74
N SER A 16 -10.62 -3.96 7.98
CA SER A 16 -11.60 -3.49 6.98
C SER A 16 -12.67 -2.58 7.55
N GLN A 17 -13.11 -2.84 8.80
CA GLN A 17 -14.17 -2.09 9.46
C GLN A 17 -13.71 -0.70 9.91
N ASP A 18 -12.43 -0.57 10.27
CA ASP A 18 -11.84 0.65 10.82
C ASP A 18 -10.83 1.32 9.87
N ILE A 19 -10.72 0.87 8.61
CA ILE A 19 -9.64 1.25 7.70
C ILE A 19 -9.52 2.77 7.50
N ARG A 20 -10.64 3.50 7.52
CA ARG A 20 -10.68 4.96 7.36
C ARG A 20 -9.93 5.72 8.48
N ARG A 21 -9.64 5.07 9.61
CA ARG A 21 -8.86 5.65 10.72
C ARG A 21 -7.35 5.59 10.48
N TYR A 22 -6.91 4.84 9.48
CA TYR A 22 -5.51 4.65 9.16
C TYR A 22 -5.10 5.54 7.99
N SER A 23 -3.88 6.10 8.06
CA SER A 23 -3.25 6.67 6.87
C SER A 23 -2.80 5.57 5.93
N VAL A 24 -2.64 5.88 4.64
CA VAL A 24 -2.09 4.92 3.65
C VAL A 24 -0.71 4.40 4.04
N TYR A 25 0.09 5.23 4.73
CA TYR A 25 1.43 4.88 5.19
C TYR A 25 1.44 3.92 6.38
N GLN A 26 0.31 3.75 7.08
CA GLN A 26 0.13 2.74 8.12
C GLN A 26 -0.58 1.51 7.59
N ALA A 27 -1.65 1.70 6.82
CA ALA A 27 -2.49 0.61 6.31
C ALA A 27 -1.73 -0.31 5.35
N ILE A 28 -1.03 0.23 4.35
CA ILE A 28 -0.36 -0.59 3.33
C ILE A 28 0.71 -1.51 3.96
N PRO A 29 1.63 -1.02 4.81
CA PRO A 29 2.58 -1.91 5.47
C PRO A 29 1.92 -2.97 6.36
N LEU A 30 0.85 -2.62 7.09
CA LEU A 30 0.12 -3.55 7.94
C LEU A 30 -0.53 -4.67 7.11
N ILE A 31 -1.16 -4.31 5.99
CA ILE A 31 -1.79 -5.26 5.06
C ILE A 31 -0.72 -6.14 4.42
N LEU A 32 0.38 -5.57 3.90
CA LEU A 32 1.45 -6.35 3.30
C LEU A 32 2.10 -7.33 4.29
N ASN A 33 2.30 -6.91 5.55
CA ASN A 33 2.81 -7.81 6.58
C ASN A 33 1.82 -8.95 6.87
N THR A 34 0.52 -8.65 6.93
CA THR A 34 -0.50 -9.68 7.16
C THR A 34 -0.63 -10.64 5.98
N LEU A 35 -0.55 -10.13 4.74
CA LEU A 35 -0.53 -10.95 3.52
C LEU A 35 0.69 -11.87 3.47
N ARG A 36 1.86 -11.42 3.95
CA ARG A 36 3.05 -12.29 4.09
C ARG A 36 2.84 -13.45 5.06
N GLU A 37 2.12 -13.22 6.15
CA GLU A 37 1.79 -14.29 7.10
C GLU A 37 0.81 -15.31 6.51
N ILE A 38 -0.09 -14.87 5.63
CA ILE A 38 -1.06 -15.73 4.94
C ILE A 38 -0.42 -16.48 3.76
N HIS A 39 0.56 -15.88 3.09
CA HIS A 39 1.24 -16.45 1.92
C HIS A 39 2.76 -16.58 2.16
N PRO A 40 3.22 -17.44 3.09
CA PRO A 40 4.63 -17.52 3.50
C PRO A 40 5.57 -18.01 2.39
N ASP A 41 5.05 -18.75 1.41
CA ASP A 41 5.84 -19.31 0.29
C ASP A 41 6.08 -18.29 -0.85
N MET A 42 5.49 -17.09 -0.76
CA MET A 42 5.57 -16.07 -1.80
C MET A 42 6.76 -15.12 -1.55
N ASP A 43 7.47 -14.80 -2.63
CA ASP A 43 8.53 -13.77 -2.60
C ASP A 43 7.94 -12.38 -2.28
N GLU A 44 8.75 -11.50 -1.69
CA GLU A 44 8.35 -10.17 -1.25
C GLU A 44 7.72 -9.33 -2.37
N ARG A 45 8.22 -9.49 -3.59
CA ARG A 45 7.66 -8.82 -4.77
C ARG A 45 6.28 -9.34 -5.13
N ARG A 46 6.04 -10.63 -4.97
CA ARG A 46 4.76 -11.29 -5.30
C ARG A 46 3.68 -11.00 -4.28
N VAL A 47 4.06 -10.69 -3.04
CA VAL A 47 3.10 -10.25 -2.01
C VAL A 47 2.33 -9.01 -2.47
N HIS A 48 2.98 -8.11 -3.20
CA HIS A 48 2.34 -6.92 -3.75
C HIS A 48 1.25 -7.25 -4.78
N ASP A 49 1.30 -8.41 -5.43
CA ASP A 49 0.29 -8.83 -6.40
C ASP A 49 -1.06 -9.16 -5.73
N PHE A 50 -1.05 -9.43 -4.41
CA PHE A 50 -2.27 -9.63 -3.60
C PHE A 50 -2.89 -8.33 -3.08
N LEU A 51 -2.26 -7.18 -3.34
CA LEU A 51 -2.76 -5.86 -2.95
C LEU A 51 -3.12 -5.04 -4.18
N GLU A 52 -4.41 -4.85 -4.40
CA GLU A 52 -4.92 -3.95 -5.42
C GLU A 52 -5.14 -2.56 -4.85
N LEU A 53 -4.64 -1.55 -5.57
CA LEU A 53 -4.87 -0.15 -5.24
C LEU A 53 -5.73 0.47 -6.33
N GLY A 54 -6.87 1.03 -5.92
CA GLY A 54 -7.85 1.71 -6.76
C GLY A 54 -7.98 3.17 -6.35
N ALA A 55 -8.52 3.97 -7.26
CA ALA A 55 -8.86 5.36 -6.98
C ALA A 55 -10.36 5.52 -6.76
N ASN A 56 -10.75 6.25 -5.70
CA ASN A 56 -12.15 6.55 -5.46
C ASN A 56 -12.66 7.56 -6.52
N PRO A 57 -13.66 7.21 -7.36
CA PRO A 57 -14.22 8.14 -8.35
C PRO A 57 -15.23 9.12 -7.75
N GLY A 58 -15.56 8.99 -6.45
CA GLY A 58 -16.53 9.85 -5.78
C GLY A 58 -16.15 11.33 -5.79
N LEU A 59 -17.16 12.20 -5.93
CA LEU A 59 -16.99 13.66 -5.89
C LEU A 59 -17.18 14.26 -4.48
N GLY A 60 -17.49 13.43 -3.49
CA GLY A 60 -17.58 13.87 -2.10
C GLY A 60 -16.20 14.21 -1.53
N PHE A 61 -16.13 15.24 -0.68
CA PHE A 61 -14.89 15.59 0.01
C PHE A 61 -14.45 14.44 0.92
N PRO A 62 -13.20 13.94 0.79
CA PRO A 62 -12.74 12.81 1.56
C PRO A 62 -12.40 13.22 3.00
N GLY A 63 -12.81 12.40 3.97
CA GLY A 63 -12.44 12.56 5.38
C GLY A 63 -11.17 11.79 5.78
N SER A 64 -10.65 10.95 4.89
CA SER A 64 -9.53 10.03 5.15
C SER A 64 -8.78 9.71 3.86
N ASP A 65 -7.54 9.24 3.98
CA ASP A 65 -6.72 8.83 2.82
C ASP A 65 -7.32 7.62 2.08
N ILE A 66 -8.02 6.75 2.82
CA ILE A 66 -8.60 5.50 2.33
C ILE A 66 -10.12 5.61 2.41
N GLU A 67 -10.81 5.23 1.33
CA GLU A 67 -12.27 5.19 1.25
C GLU A 67 -12.81 3.86 1.80
N CYS A 68 -12.25 2.74 1.35
CA CYS A 68 -12.63 1.43 1.84
C CYS A 68 -11.52 0.41 1.60
N MET A 69 -11.71 -0.75 2.22
CA MET A 69 -10.93 -1.95 2.00
C MET A 69 -11.91 -3.09 1.73
N GLU A 70 -11.61 -3.90 0.73
CA GLU A 70 -12.40 -5.07 0.36
C GLU A 70 -11.50 -6.30 0.35
N LEU A 71 -12.04 -7.41 0.85
CA LEU A 71 -11.37 -8.71 0.85
C LEU A 71 -12.08 -9.60 -0.16
N PHE A 72 -11.33 -10.19 -1.07
CA PHE A 72 -11.88 -11.08 -2.08
C PHE A 72 -10.93 -12.24 -2.35
N TYR A 73 -11.45 -13.31 -2.97
CA TYR A 73 -10.66 -14.48 -3.32
C TYR A 73 -10.52 -14.57 -4.83
N GLU A 74 -9.28 -14.68 -5.30
CA GLU A 74 -8.96 -14.93 -6.70
C GLU A 74 -8.06 -16.17 -6.78
N GLN A 75 -8.42 -17.13 -7.63
CA GLN A 75 -7.70 -18.42 -7.75
C GLN A 75 -7.45 -19.15 -6.41
N GLY A 76 -8.37 -18.97 -5.44
CA GLY A 76 -8.25 -19.56 -4.09
C GLY A 76 -7.26 -18.87 -3.16
N GLN A 77 -6.66 -17.75 -3.57
CA GLN A 77 -5.81 -16.90 -2.73
C GLN A 77 -6.59 -15.68 -2.25
N LEU A 78 -6.23 -15.14 -1.08
CA LEU A 78 -6.87 -13.95 -0.52
C LEU A 78 -6.21 -12.70 -1.09
N HIS A 79 -7.01 -11.82 -1.67
CA HIS A 79 -6.59 -10.51 -2.15
C HIS A 79 -7.25 -9.40 -1.35
N VAL A 80 -6.57 -8.27 -1.28
CA VAL A 80 -7.03 -7.05 -0.62
C VAL A 80 -7.11 -5.95 -1.65
N ARG A 81 -8.26 -5.30 -1.79
CA ARG A 81 -8.41 -4.07 -2.57
C ARG A 81 -8.53 -2.88 -1.63
N LEU A 82 -7.79 -1.82 -1.90
CA LEU A 82 -7.90 -0.53 -1.22
C LEU A 82 -8.27 0.55 -2.23
N ASP A 83 -9.32 1.30 -1.93
CA ASP A 83 -9.65 2.50 -2.70
C ASP A 83 -9.18 3.73 -1.96
N LEU A 84 -8.37 4.52 -2.66
CA LEU A 84 -7.69 5.66 -2.10
C LEU A 84 -8.35 6.96 -2.56
N ASN A 85 -8.45 7.90 -1.63
CA ASN A 85 -8.85 9.28 -1.87
C ASN A 85 -7.66 10.18 -2.21
N VAL A 86 -6.44 9.67 -2.04
CA VAL A 86 -5.18 10.39 -2.23
C VAL A 86 -4.49 9.95 -3.52
N MET A 87 -3.74 10.88 -4.12
CA MET A 87 -2.96 10.62 -5.34
C MET A 87 -3.79 9.93 -6.44
N SER A 88 -4.93 10.55 -6.75
CA SER A 88 -5.91 10.07 -7.71
C SER A 88 -6.09 11.08 -8.85
N LEU A 89 -6.21 10.57 -10.08
CA LEU A 89 -6.61 11.30 -11.28
C LEU A 89 -8.13 11.32 -11.49
N VAL A 90 -8.89 10.67 -10.61
CA VAL A 90 -10.37 10.66 -10.60
C VAL A 90 -10.91 11.12 -9.24
N GLY A 91 -12.21 11.41 -9.19
CA GLY A 91 -12.88 11.85 -7.97
C GLY A 91 -12.61 13.31 -7.58
N SER A 92 -13.03 13.68 -6.37
CA SER A 92 -13.07 15.08 -5.89
C SER A 92 -11.71 15.78 -5.84
N GLY A 93 -10.63 15.01 -5.65
CA GLY A 93 -9.26 15.51 -5.54
C GLY A 93 -8.49 15.50 -6.85
N SER A 94 -9.13 15.18 -7.97
CA SER A 94 -8.46 15.06 -9.26
C SER A 94 -7.87 16.41 -9.71
N PRO A 95 -6.60 16.45 -10.16
CA PRO A 95 -6.01 17.64 -10.78
C PRO A 95 -6.43 17.80 -12.25
N LEU A 96 -7.15 16.83 -12.82
CA LEU A 96 -7.59 16.88 -14.21
C LEU A 96 -8.80 17.81 -14.37
N PRO A 97 -9.06 18.32 -15.58
CA PRO A 97 -10.29 19.02 -15.88
C PRO A 97 -11.54 18.24 -15.44
N ALA A 98 -12.54 18.96 -14.93
CA ALA A 98 -13.74 18.38 -14.31
C ALA A 98 -14.45 17.35 -15.19
N PHE A 99 -14.45 17.53 -16.52
CA PHE A 99 -15.08 16.60 -17.45
C PHE A 99 -14.53 15.17 -17.36
N TYR A 100 -13.24 14.98 -17.03
CA TYR A 100 -12.67 13.65 -16.83
C TYR A 100 -13.20 12.99 -15.55
N ALA A 101 -13.33 13.77 -14.47
CA ALA A 101 -13.88 13.27 -13.21
C ALA A 101 -15.37 12.93 -13.36
N GLU A 102 -16.14 13.74 -14.09
CA GLU A 102 -17.54 13.46 -14.44
C GLU A 102 -17.69 12.22 -15.30
N GLN A 103 -16.82 12.04 -16.31
CA GLN A 103 -16.81 10.83 -17.14
C GLN A 103 -16.43 9.57 -16.36
N ALA A 104 -15.51 9.70 -15.39
CA ALA A 104 -15.09 8.59 -14.54
C ALA A 104 -16.07 8.29 -13.39
N LEU A 105 -17.07 9.16 -13.17
CA LEU A 105 -18.08 8.98 -12.14
C LEU A 105 -19.02 7.82 -12.51
N GLY A 106 -19.39 7.01 -11.52
CA GLY A 106 -20.31 5.90 -11.70
C GLY A 106 -20.18 4.87 -10.59
N GLU A 107 -21.01 3.82 -10.68
CA GLU A 107 -20.88 2.67 -9.79
C GLU A 107 -19.58 1.92 -10.06
N ARG A 108 -19.00 1.36 -9.00
CA ARG A 108 -17.73 0.63 -9.05
C ARG A 108 -17.81 -0.59 -9.95
N ASP A 109 -18.87 -1.37 -9.83
CA ASP A 109 -19.05 -2.63 -10.57
C ASP A 109 -19.46 -2.44 -12.04
N LYS A 110 -19.71 -1.19 -12.45
CA LYS A 110 -20.05 -0.87 -13.84
C LYS A 110 -18.78 -0.53 -14.63
N PRO A 111 -18.59 -1.10 -15.83
CA PRO A 111 -17.44 -0.78 -16.66
C PRO A 111 -17.48 0.70 -17.06
N ASN A 112 -16.34 1.36 -16.97
CA ASN A 112 -16.20 2.78 -17.31
C ASN A 112 -14.85 2.99 -17.98
N VAL A 113 -14.87 3.18 -19.30
CA VAL A 113 -13.65 3.27 -20.13
C VAL A 113 -12.69 4.35 -19.64
N THR A 114 -13.21 5.53 -19.27
CA THR A 114 -12.38 6.65 -18.78
C THR A 114 -11.74 6.30 -17.44
N ARG A 115 -12.52 5.73 -16.51
CA ARG A 115 -12.01 5.30 -15.21
C ARG A 115 -10.97 4.20 -15.35
N ASP A 116 -11.29 3.16 -16.11
CA ASP A 116 -10.43 1.99 -16.30
C ASP A 116 -9.09 2.37 -16.96
N PHE A 117 -9.12 3.35 -17.89
CA PHE A 117 -7.92 3.94 -18.47
C PHE A 117 -7.10 4.72 -17.44
N LEU A 118 -7.74 5.61 -16.66
CA LEU A 118 -7.06 6.40 -15.64
C LEU A 118 -6.50 5.53 -14.50
N ASP A 119 -7.12 4.40 -14.21
CA ASP A 119 -6.68 3.47 -13.18
C ASP A 119 -5.32 2.84 -13.45
N ILE A 120 -4.92 2.69 -14.72
CA ILE A 120 -3.57 2.26 -15.09
C ILE A 120 -2.53 3.22 -14.47
N PHE A 121 -2.81 4.53 -14.51
CA PHE A 121 -1.94 5.55 -13.95
C PHE A 121 -2.08 5.66 -12.44
N ASN A 122 -3.31 5.65 -11.92
CA ASN A 122 -3.58 5.71 -10.48
C ASN A 122 -2.85 4.59 -9.75
N ARG A 123 -2.99 3.34 -10.21
CA ARG A 123 -2.34 2.18 -9.61
C ARG A 123 -0.83 2.37 -9.51
N ARG A 124 -0.19 2.86 -10.59
CA ARG A 124 1.25 3.11 -10.58
C ARG A 124 1.64 4.25 -9.63
N LEU A 125 0.90 5.35 -9.64
CA LEU A 125 1.15 6.52 -8.80
C LEU A 125 1.02 6.16 -7.31
N GLN A 126 -0.06 5.45 -6.95
CA GLN A 126 -0.35 5.01 -5.60
C GLN A 126 0.69 4.00 -5.08
N MET A 127 1.12 3.04 -5.91
CA MET A 127 2.21 2.14 -5.55
C MET A 127 3.53 2.87 -5.26
N LEU A 128 3.79 4.01 -5.91
CA LEU A 128 5.01 4.79 -5.69
C LEU A 128 4.94 5.67 -4.43
N MET A 129 3.76 5.89 -3.84
CA MET A 129 3.62 6.73 -2.65
C MET A 129 4.44 6.21 -1.47
N LEU A 130 4.32 4.91 -1.16
CA LEU A 130 4.99 4.31 -0.01
C LEU A 130 6.53 4.38 -0.12
N PRO A 131 7.19 3.95 -1.23
CA PRO A 131 8.64 4.05 -1.34
C PRO A 131 9.13 5.51 -1.34
N VAL A 132 8.40 6.45 -1.97
CA VAL A 132 8.75 7.88 -1.93
C VAL A 132 8.67 8.44 -0.51
N TRP A 133 7.61 8.11 0.23
CA TRP A 133 7.44 8.55 1.61
C TRP A 133 8.51 7.99 2.55
N ARG A 134 8.88 6.72 2.37
CA ARG A 134 9.96 6.07 3.11
C ARG A 134 11.33 6.68 2.80
N LYS A 135 11.60 7.05 1.54
CA LYS A 135 12.92 7.53 1.07
C LYS A 135 13.50 8.68 1.90
N TYR A 136 12.64 9.55 2.41
CA TYR A 136 13.05 10.74 3.16
C TYR A 136 12.77 10.62 4.66
N ARG A 137 12.44 9.43 5.17
CA ARG A 137 12.10 9.19 6.58
C ARG A 137 12.90 8.03 7.14
N TYR A 138 14.03 8.36 7.79
CA TYR A 138 14.91 7.36 8.39
C TYR A 138 14.20 6.39 9.35
N HIS A 139 13.34 6.90 10.24
CA HIS A 139 12.58 6.08 11.19
C HIS A 139 11.68 5.03 10.52
N ALA A 140 11.29 5.24 9.26
CA ALA A 140 10.46 4.31 8.50
C ALA A 140 11.28 3.30 7.67
N MET A 141 12.57 3.56 7.45
CA MET A 141 13.50 2.66 6.75
C MET A 141 14.38 1.84 7.70
N PHE A 142 14.54 2.31 8.95
CA PHE A 142 15.42 1.69 9.92
C PHE A 142 15.06 0.22 10.13
N THR A 143 16.01 -0.65 9.81
CA THR A 143 15.91 -2.07 10.11
C THR A 143 16.66 -2.38 11.38
N ARG A 144 16.08 -3.20 12.27
CA ARG A 144 16.71 -3.58 13.53
C ARG A 144 18.10 -4.17 13.24
N GLY A 145 19.13 -3.62 13.88
CA GLY A 145 20.53 -3.95 13.59
C GLY A 145 21.22 -3.01 12.61
N ALA A 146 20.54 -1.94 12.15
CA ALA A 146 21.08 -0.93 11.25
C ALA A 146 21.65 -1.52 9.95
N THR A 147 20.98 -2.56 9.43
CA THR A 147 21.37 -3.29 8.21
C THR A 147 20.73 -2.71 6.96
N ASP A 148 19.99 -1.61 7.06
CA ASP A 148 19.37 -0.98 5.90
C ASP A 148 20.40 -0.16 5.08
N PRO A 149 20.16 0.04 3.77
CA PRO A 149 21.12 0.72 2.90
C PRO A 149 21.48 2.15 3.35
N PHE A 150 20.58 2.84 4.04
CA PHE A 150 20.84 4.18 4.54
C PHE A 150 21.74 4.15 5.79
N SER A 151 21.48 3.24 6.73
CA SER A 151 22.40 2.97 7.84
C SER A 151 23.79 2.57 7.35
N GLU A 152 23.91 1.75 6.31
CA GLU A 152 25.20 1.40 5.70
C GLU A 152 25.96 2.63 5.16
N GLN A 153 25.25 3.57 4.54
CA GLN A 153 25.81 4.84 4.07
C GLN A 153 26.25 5.73 5.25
N LEU A 154 25.46 5.79 6.32
CA LEU A 154 25.81 6.53 7.53
C LEU A 154 27.05 5.94 8.21
N PHE A 155 27.14 4.61 8.29
CA PHE A 155 28.32 3.92 8.79
C PHE A 155 29.55 4.20 7.91
N ALA A 156 29.39 4.24 6.59
CA ALA A 156 30.47 4.62 5.70
C ALA A 156 30.98 6.04 5.97
N LEU A 157 30.07 6.98 6.24
CA LEU A 157 30.40 8.37 6.55
C LEU A 157 31.26 8.51 7.82
N ILE A 158 31.03 7.67 8.83
CA ILE A 158 31.80 7.65 10.08
C ILE A 158 32.97 6.66 10.08
N GLY A 159 33.32 6.09 8.91
CA GLY A 159 34.47 5.18 8.77
C GLY A 159 34.22 3.72 9.19
N LEU A 160 32.97 3.34 9.45
CA LEU A 160 32.54 2.00 9.88
C LEU A 160 31.95 1.16 8.72
N HIS A 161 32.37 1.39 7.48
CA HIS A 161 31.83 0.67 6.30
C HIS A 161 32.14 -0.84 6.32
N GLY A 162 33.17 -1.29 7.03
CA GLY A 162 33.57 -2.70 7.07
C GLY A 162 32.83 -3.52 8.14
N GLN A 163 32.17 -4.61 7.75
CA GLN A 163 31.51 -5.54 8.69
C GLN A 163 32.45 -6.03 9.80
N ARG A 164 33.75 -6.27 9.51
CA ARG A 164 34.74 -6.67 10.52
C ARG A 164 34.98 -5.60 11.60
N ILE A 165 34.85 -4.32 11.26
CA ILE A 165 35.06 -3.21 12.19
C ILE A 165 33.88 -3.14 13.18
N ARG A 166 32.67 -3.49 12.74
CA ARG A 166 31.46 -3.47 13.58
C ARG A 166 31.33 -4.64 14.54
N VAL A 167 31.98 -5.77 14.29
CA VAL A 167 31.96 -6.95 15.19
C VAL A 167 32.98 -6.81 16.34
N THR A 168 33.92 -5.87 16.21
CA THR A 168 35.02 -5.67 17.18
C THR A 168 34.70 -4.60 18.23
N LEU A 169 33.59 -3.87 18.08
CA LEU A 169 33.07 -2.86 19.02
C LEU A 169 31.90 -3.44 19.81
#